data_AF-X0UNR8-F1
#
_entry.id   AF-X0UNR8-F1
#
_cell.length_a   1.000
_cell.length_b   1.000
_cell.length_c   1.000
_cell.angle_alpha   90.00
_cell.angle_beta   90.00
_cell.angle_gamma   90.00
#
_symmetry.space_group_name_H-M   'P 1'
#
loop_
_entity.id
_entity.type
_entity.pdbx_description
1 polymer ?
#
loop_
_entity_poly.entity_id
_entity_poly.type
_entity_poly.pdbx_seq_one_letter_code
_entity_poly.pdbx_strand_id
1 'polypeptide(L)'
;LLGQIEADARLASAWHVRTALSAGDSSRAIDELKLRASNDNRDAHSRIVLAQLVYSQTKDANEAFVYLKEAEAIMPVSIALTSVKVSILRAEGKAEEARRILDDYVVNTDAFGAYMMRAAYLANEGEFDSAEKDYRKLTTFTEQGAMGYGLLSNFYAVNEKLDKAVEVLEEGLDAYPEEVRLKRGLMQLLFVRAQDQDRQRALEILAVLEEKLPEDPQLKWLRVLQVLEESTPQSLATAREKLEDIIKLEPTAVDAHLTLIRIATQ
;
A
#
# COMPACT_ATOMS: atom_id res chain seq x y z
N LEU A 1 29.40 13.23 25.16
CA LEU A 1 30.21 13.87 24.11
C LEU A 1 30.39 12.93 22.91
N LEU A 2 31.09 11.79 23.04
CA LEU A 2 31.28 10.84 21.91
C LEU A 2 29.96 10.32 21.30
N GLY A 3 29.01 9.85 22.11
CA GLY A 3 27.72 9.36 21.60
C GLY A 3 26.81 10.44 20.98
N GLN A 4 27.06 11.72 21.28
CA GLN A 4 26.31 12.83 20.68
C GLN A 4 26.86 13.17 19.29
N ILE A 5 28.20 13.15 19.15
CA ILE A 5 28.88 13.33 17.86
C ILE A 5 28.56 12.19 16.88
N GLU A 6 28.49 10.94 17.36
CA GLU A 6 28.09 9.79 16.54
C GLU A 6 26.62 9.86 16.09
N ALA A 7 25.72 10.34 16.96
CA ALA A 7 24.32 10.55 16.61
C ALA A 7 24.16 11.66 15.55
N ASP A 8 24.86 12.77 15.72
CA ASP A 8 24.84 13.90 14.77
C ASP A 8 25.41 13.49 13.41
N ALA A 9 26.48 12.70 13.38
CA ALA A 9 27.07 12.16 12.16
C ALA A 9 26.12 11.20 11.41
N ARG A 10 25.43 10.31 12.14
CA ARG A 10 24.43 9.39 11.55
C ARG A 10 23.24 10.13 10.95
N LEU A 11 22.77 11.19 11.62
CA LEU A 11 21.67 12.04 11.15
C LEU A 11 22.06 12.84 9.90
N ALA A 12 23.23 13.47 9.91
CA ALA A 12 23.74 14.22 8.76
C ALA A 12 23.88 13.31 7.53
N SER A 13 24.50 12.15 7.72
CA SER A 13 24.66 11.15 6.68
C SER A 13 23.30 10.64 6.15
N ALA A 14 22.25 10.56 7.00
CA ALA A 14 20.93 10.05 6.57
C ALA A 14 20.21 11.10 5.73
N TRP A 15 20.39 12.36 6.10
CA TRP A 15 19.95 13.49 5.32
C TRP A 15 20.64 13.55 3.95
N HIS A 16 21.96 13.27 3.89
CA HIS A 16 22.70 13.22 2.62
C HIS A 16 22.18 12.13 1.68
N VAL A 17 22.01 10.89 2.17
CA VAL A 17 21.43 9.80 1.38
C VAL A 17 20.04 10.19 0.86
N ARG A 18 19.15 10.69 1.73
CA ARG A 18 17.80 11.09 1.31
C ARG A 18 17.82 12.21 0.27
N THR A 19 18.67 13.22 0.44
CA THR A 19 18.79 14.35 -0.48
C THR A 19 19.31 13.92 -1.84
N ALA A 20 20.31 13.03 -1.86
CA ALA A 20 20.85 12.46 -3.09
C ALA A 20 19.79 11.65 -3.84
N LEU A 21 19.03 10.80 -3.12
CA LEU A 21 17.93 10.02 -3.71
C LEU A 21 16.81 10.91 -4.25
N SER A 22 16.40 11.96 -3.51
CA SER A 22 15.41 12.94 -3.98
C SER A 22 15.88 13.69 -5.23
N ALA A 23 17.18 13.88 -5.40
CA ALA A 23 17.77 14.52 -6.58
C ALA A 23 18.02 13.53 -7.74
N GLY A 24 17.68 12.25 -7.59
CA GLY A 24 17.99 11.20 -8.57
C GLY A 24 19.47 10.82 -8.64
N ASP A 25 20.31 11.37 -7.76
CA ASP A 25 21.75 11.10 -7.73
C ASP A 25 22.05 9.83 -6.93
N SER A 26 21.80 8.70 -7.59
CA SER A 26 22.00 7.38 -6.98
C SER A 26 23.50 7.10 -6.72
N SER A 27 24.42 7.72 -7.45
CA SER A 27 25.86 7.51 -7.26
C SER A 27 26.33 8.13 -5.95
N ARG A 28 25.96 9.38 -5.67
CA ARG A 28 26.25 10.02 -4.37
C ARG A 28 25.60 9.27 -3.21
N ALA A 29 24.39 8.75 -3.40
CA ALA A 29 23.74 7.93 -2.37
C ALA A 29 24.51 6.63 -2.09
N ILE A 30 24.99 5.96 -3.14
CA ILE A 30 25.81 4.74 -3.00
C ILE A 30 27.12 5.04 -2.27
N ASP A 31 27.83 6.10 -2.63
CA ASP A 31 29.11 6.46 -1.99
C ASP A 31 28.92 6.71 -0.48
N GLU A 32 27.88 7.47 -0.13
CA GLU A 32 27.55 7.76 1.28
C GLU A 32 27.16 6.48 2.04
N LEU A 33 26.40 5.58 1.41
CA LEU A 33 26.02 4.31 2.04
C LEU A 33 27.21 3.34 2.16
N LYS A 34 28.14 3.31 1.21
CA LYS A 34 29.39 2.53 1.30
C LYS A 34 30.22 3.01 2.49
N LEU A 35 30.32 4.33 2.67
CA LEU A 35 31.01 4.92 3.82
C LEU A 35 30.34 4.56 5.16
N ARG A 36 29.00 4.59 5.23
CA ARG A 36 28.25 4.11 6.41
C ARG A 36 28.56 2.65 6.72
N ALA A 37 28.44 1.79 5.70
CA ALA A 37 28.64 0.35 5.86
C ALA A 37 30.08 0.01 6.28
N SER A 38 31.08 0.78 5.84
CA SER A 38 32.48 0.61 6.27
C SER A 38 32.75 1.11 7.69
N ASN A 39 32.03 2.14 8.14
CA ASN A 39 32.18 2.70 9.49
C ASN A 39 31.36 1.92 10.53
N ASP A 40 30.30 1.23 10.11
CA ASP A 40 29.43 0.42 10.97
C ASP A 40 29.17 -0.96 10.35
N ASN A 41 29.92 -1.96 10.83
CA ASN A 41 29.78 -3.35 10.40
C ASN A 41 28.43 -3.98 10.78
N ARG A 42 27.62 -3.33 11.63
CA ARG A 42 26.29 -3.80 12.02
C ARG A 42 25.16 -3.07 11.30
N ASP A 43 25.48 -2.15 10.39
CA ASP A 43 24.47 -1.45 9.60
C ASP A 43 23.96 -2.34 8.45
N ALA A 44 23.03 -3.23 8.78
CA ALA A 44 22.34 -4.09 7.81
C ALA A 44 21.44 -3.28 6.87
N HIS A 45 20.85 -2.18 7.36
CA HIS A 45 19.92 -1.37 6.58
C HIS A 45 20.63 -0.69 5.42
N SER A 46 21.77 -0.04 5.67
CA SER A 46 22.56 0.59 4.61
C SER A 46 23.01 -0.44 3.56
N ARG A 47 23.36 -1.67 3.97
CA ARG A 47 23.71 -2.76 3.05
C ARG A 47 22.54 -3.22 2.17
N ILE A 48 21.32 -3.29 2.71
CA ILE A 48 20.12 -3.61 1.93
C ILE A 48 19.84 -2.51 0.88
N VAL A 49 19.90 -1.24 1.30
CA VAL A 49 19.70 -0.10 0.40
C VAL A 49 20.80 -0.03 -0.67
N LEU A 50 22.06 -0.29 -0.29
CA LEU A 50 23.18 -0.40 -1.23
C LEU A 50 22.91 -1.43 -2.32
N ALA A 51 22.54 -2.65 -1.93
CA ALA A 51 22.26 -3.71 -2.90
C ALA A 51 21.19 -3.30 -3.92
N GLN A 52 20.12 -2.66 -3.44
CA GLN A 52 19.04 -2.17 -4.29
C GLN A 52 19.53 -1.10 -5.28
N LEU A 53 20.28 -0.11 -4.81
CA LEU A 53 20.77 0.99 -5.64
C LEU A 53 21.84 0.53 -6.64
N VAL A 54 22.78 -0.31 -6.20
CA VAL A 54 23.81 -0.90 -7.05
C VAL A 54 23.16 -1.68 -8.18
N TYR A 55 22.25 -2.61 -7.87
CA TYR A 55 21.54 -3.35 -8.91
C TYR A 55 20.74 -2.44 -9.85
N SER A 56 20.07 -1.41 -9.32
CA SER A 56 19.31 -0.45 -10.13
C SER A 56 20.21 0.26 -11.16
N GLN A 57 21.41 0.68 -10.76
CA GLN A 57 22.35 1.42 -11.61
C GLN A 57 23.11 0.53 -12.60
N THR A 58 23.67 -0.58 -12.12
CA THR A 58 24.66 -1.36 -12.87
C THR A 58 24.07 -2.61 -13.49
N LYS A 59 22.89 -3.05 -13.02
CA LYS A 59 22.34 -4.39 -13.29
C LYS A 59 23.28 -5.52 -12.86
N ASP A 60 24.26 -5.23 -12.01
CA ASP A 60 25.16 -6.25 -11.46
C ASP A 60 24.50 -6.92 -10.25
N ALA A 61 23.80 -8.03 -10.50
CA ALA A 61 23.21 -8.82 -9.45
C ALA A 61 24.27 -9.39 -8.49
N ASN A 62 25.47 -9.75 -8.98
CA ASN A 62 26.49 -10.36 -8.15
C ASN A 62 26.99 -9.38 -7.08
N GLU A 63 27.29 -8.14 -7.47
CA GLU A 63 27.69 -7.10 -6.51
C GLU A 63 26.57 -6.82 -5.49
N ALA A 64 25.32 -6.73 -5.95
CA ALA A 64 24.17 -6.53 -5.06
C ALA A 64 24.01 -7.68 -4.05
N PHE A 65 24.17 -8.94 -4.48
CA PHE A 65 24.07 -10.10 -3.60
C PHE A 65 25.21 -10.19 -2.56
N VAL A 66 26.38 -9.59 -2.82
CA VAL A 66 27.42 -9.46 -1.79
C VAL A 66 26.89 -8.64 -0.62
N TYR A 67 26.33 -7.46 -0.88
CA TYR A 67 25.77 -6.61 0.17
C TYR A 67 24.57 -7.25 0.87
N LEU A 68 23.71 -7.98 0.16
CA LEU A 68 22.58 -8.69 0.77
C LEU A 68 23.04 -9.84 1.67
N LYS A 69 24.12 -10.53 1.31
CA LYS A 69 24.71 -11.59 2.14
C LYS A 69 25.31 -11.01 3.42
N GLU A 70 25.99 -9.87 3.34
CA GLU A 70 26.47 -9.17 4.53
C GLU A 70 25.31 -8.71 5.44
N ALA A 71 24.26 -8.15 4.86
CA ALA A 71 23.08 -7.74 5.61
C ALA A 71 22.38 -8.93 6.29
N GLU A 72 22.28 -10.08 5.60
CA GLU A 72 21.70 -11.30 6.14
C GLU A 72 22.49 -11.87 7.33
N ALA A 73 23.82 -11.78 7.29
CA ALA A 73 24.66 -12.21 8.42
C ALA A 73 24.40 -11.39 9.70
N ILE A 74 23.91 -10.16 9.56
CA ILE A 74 23.57 -9.25 10.67
C ILE A 74 22.09 -9.38 11.06
N MET A 75 21.20 -9.51 10.06
CA MET A 75 19.75 -9.53 10.20
C MET A 75 19.15 -10.60 9.27
N PRO A 76 19.14 -11.88 9.69
CA PRO A 76 18.83 -13.01 8.81
C PRO A 76 17.35 -13.10 8.40
N VAL A 77 16.44 -12.49 9.17
CA VAL A 77 15.00 -12.54 8.92
C VAL A 77 14.45 -11.12 8.93
N SER A 78 14.22 -10.57 7.74
CA SER A 78 13.70 -9.20 7.58
C SER A 78 12.92 -9.06 6.28
N ILE A 79 11.80 -8.33 6.36
CA ILE A 79 10.95 -7.99 5.21
C ILE A 79 11.77 -7.25 4.15
N ALA A 80 12.55 -6.25 4.56
CA ALA A 80 13.32 -5.41 3.64
C ALA A 80 14.39 -6.22 2.88
N LEU A 81 15.13 -7.07 3.59
CA LEU A 81 16.14 -7.95 3.00
C LEU A 81 15.51 -8.89 1.97
N THR A 82 14.42 -9.55 2.36
CA THR A 82 13.74 -10.56 1.53
C THR A 82 13.13 -9.91 0.29
N SER A 83 12.48 -8.76 0.45
CA SER A 83 11.90 -7.98 -0.66
C SER A 83 12.95 -7.60 -1.71
N VAL A 84 14.13 -7.09 -1.29
CA VAL A 84 15.19 -6.74 -2.24
C VAL A 84 15.76 -7.98 -2.93
N LYS A 85 16.02 -9.08 -2.21
CA LYS A 85 16.48 -10.34 -2.82
C LYS A 85 15.50 -10.84 -3.89
N VAL A 86 14.21 -10.91 -3.56
CA VAL A 86 13.14 -11.38 -4.46
C VAL A 86 13.00 -10.46 -5.67
N SER A 87 13.04 -9.14 -5.47
CA SER A 87 12.95 -8.16 -6.56
C SER A 87 14.09 -8.31 -7.57
N ILE A 88 15.33 -8.47 -7.10
CA ILE A 88 16.49 -8.69 -7.96
C ILE A 88 16.38 -10.02 -8.69
N LEU A 89 16.08 -11.13 -7.99
CA LEU A 89 15.94 -12.44 -8.63
C LEU A 89 14.85 -12.44 -9.71
N ARG A 90 13.72 -11.80 -9.45
CA ARG A 90 12.65 -11.65 -10.43
C ARG A 90 13.11 -10.88 -11.66
N ALA A 91 13.81 -9.76 -11.48
CA ALA A 91 14.36 -8.98 -12.58
C ALA A 91 15.40 -9.74 -13.42
N GLU A 92 16.15 -10.65 -12.79
CA GLU A 92 17.08 -11.58 -13.44
C GLU A 92 16.40 -12.82 -14.07
N GLY A 93 15.07 -12.91 -14.02
CA GLY A 93 14.32 -14.07 -14.54
C GLY A 93 14.47 -15.34 -13.70
N LYS A 94 14.98 -15.24 -12.47
CA LYS A 94 15.21 -16.35 -11.53
C LYS A 94 13.99 -16.60 -10.63
N ALA A 95 12.84 -16.83 -11.26
CA ALA A 95 11.56 -16.98 -10.55
C ALA A 95 11.57 -18.10 -9.51
N GLU A 96 12.17 -19.26 -9.82
CA GLU A 96 12.23 -20.39 -8.88
C GLU A 96 13.14 -20.14 -7.66
N GLU A 97 14.18 -19.31 -7.80
CA GLU A 97 14.98 -18.87 -6.65
C GLU A 97 14.19 -17.88 -5.78
N ALA A 98 13.49 -16.94 -6.41
CA ALA A 98 12.64 -15.98 -5.72
C ALA A 98 11.52 -16.68 -4.94
N ARG A 99 10.85 -17.67 -5.55
CA ARG A 99 9.80 -18.46 -4.90
C ARG A 99 10.33 -19.21 -3.68
N ARG A 100 11.48 -19.89 -3.79
CA ARG A 100 12.10 -20.59 -2.66
C ARG A 100 12.41 -19.66 -1.49
N ILE A 101 12.95 -18.47 -1.75
CA ILE A 101 13.22 -17.48 -0.70
C ILE A 101 11.92 -17.06 0.02
N LEU A 102 10.82 -16.88 -0.71
CA LEU A 102 9.53 -16.53 -0.12
C LEU A 102 8.93 -17.69 0.67
N ASP A 103 9.06 -18.91 0.19
CA ASP A 103 8.61 -20.12 0.89
C ASP A 103 9.35 -20.29 2.22
N ASP A 104 10.68 -20.18 2.19
CA ASP A 104 11.51 -20.22 3.40
C ASP A 104 11.13 -19.08 4.36
N TYR A 105 10.86 -17.88 3.84
CA TYR A 105 10.45 -16.74 4.66
C TYR A 105 9.11 -16.97 5.37
N VAL A 106 8.13 -17.54 4.66
CA VAL A 106 6.84 -17.93 5.26
C VAL A 106 7.03 -19.00 6.32
N VAL A 107 7.78 -20.07 6.03
CA VAL A 107 8.03 -21.17 6.98
C VAL A 107 8.77 -20.68 8.24
N ASN A 108 9.76 -19.82 8.08
CA ASN A 108 10.60 -19.36 9.19
C ASN A 108 9.91 -18.32 10.10
N THR A 109 8.92 -17.59 9.59
CA THR A 109 8.29 -16.48 10.34
C THR A 109 6.85 -16.73 10.74
N ASP A 110 6.09 -17.49 9.93
CA ASP A 110 4.63 -17.64 10.02
C ASP A 110 3.91 -16.30 10.29
N ALA A 111 4.42 -15.22 9.70
CA ALA A 111 3.98 -13.86 10.00
C ALA A 111 3.12 -13.28 8.88
N PHE A 112 2.19 -12.38 9.23
CA PHE A 112 1.30 -11.69 8.29
C PHE A 112 2.06 -11.10 7.10
N GLY A 113 3.17 -10.39 7.37
CA GLY A 113 4.00 -9.77 6.32
C GLY A 113 4.64 -10.77 5.35
N ALA A 114 4.93 -12.00 5.80
CA ALA A 114 5.51 -13.03 4.95
C ALA A 114 4.49 -13.59 3.96
N TYR A 115 3.32 -13.97 4.45
CA TYR A 115 2.21 -14.41 3.59
C TYR A 115 1.78 -13.29 2.64
N MET A 116 1.69 -12.04 3.11
CA MET A 116 1.31 -10.92 2.25
C MET A 116 2.32 -10.70 1.11
N MET A 117 3.61 -10.78 1.40
CA MET A 117 4.66 -10.61 0.40
C MET A 117 4.67 -11.76 -0.62
N ARG A 118 4.51 -13.01 -0.16
CA ARG A 118 4.42 -14.17 -1.07
C ARG A 118 3.15 -14.12 -1.91
N ALA A 119 2.00 -13.79 -1.32
CA ALA A 119 0.73 -13.62 -2.05
C ALA A 119 0.86 -12.60 -3.19
N ALA A 120 1.44 -11.43 -2.91
CA ALA A 120 1.64 -10.38 -3.90
C ALA A 120 2.61 -10.82 -5.02
N TYR A 121 3.68 -11.54 -4.68
CA TYR A 121 4.59 -12.11 -5.67
C TYR A 121 3.86 -13.12 -6.57
N LEU A 122 3.19 -14.11 -5.98
CA LEU A 122 2.45 -15.15 -6.70
C LEU A 122 1.38 -14.56 -7.62
N ALA A 123 0.64 -13.56 -7.16
CA ALA A 123 -0.37 -12.87 -7.96
C ALA A 123 0.25 -12.18 -9.19
N ASN A 124 1.41 -11.54 -9.04
CA ASN A 124 2.12 -10.90 -10.14
C ASN A 124 2.69 -11.90 -11.16
N GLU A 125 3.02 -13.11 -10.73
CA GLU A 125 3.47 -14.20 -11.61
C GLU A 125 2.28 -14.98 -12.23
N GLY A 126 1.03 -14.59 -11.92
CA GLY A 126 -0.18 -15.23 -12.45
C GLY A 126 -0.59 -16.52 -11.72
N GLU A 127 0.06 -16.84 -10.60
CA GLU A 127 -0.26 -18.00 -9.75
C GLU A 127 -1.43 -17.70 -8.81
N PHE A 128 -2.60 -17.41 -9.39
CA PHE A 128 -3.74 -16.90 -8.65
C PHE A 128 -4.26 -17.84 -7.56
N ASP A 129 -4.26 -19.15 -7.78
CA ASP A 129 -4.74 -20.12 -6.79
C ASP A 129 -3.82 -20.18 -5.55
N SER A 130 -2.51 -20.07 -5.76
CA SER A 130 -1.53 -20.03 -4.67
C SER A 130 -1.59 -18.69 -3.94
N ALA A 131 -1.72 -17.58 -4.67
CA ALA A 131 -1.91 -16.26 -4.08
C ALA A 131 -3.19 -16.17 -3.23
N GLU A 132 -4.31 -16.74 -3.71
CA GLU A 132 -5.58 -16.77 -2.97
C GLU A 132 -5.42 -17.48 -1.62
N LYS A 133 -4.70 -18.60 -1.57
CA LYS A 133 -4.44 -19.33 -0.32
C LYS A 133 -3.71 -18.46 0.70
N ASP A 134 -2.68 -17.74 0.27
CA ASP A 134 -1.94 -16.85 1.16
C ASP A 134 -2.77 -15.64 1.61
N TYR A 135 -3.52 -15.00 0.69
CA TYR A 135 -4.43 -13.92 1.06
C TYR A 135 -5.53 -14.38 2.02
N ARG A 136 -6.07 -15.59 1.83
CA ARG A 136 -7.03 -16.18 2.77
C ARG A 136 -6.39 -16.46 4.13
N LYS A 137 -5.14 -16.92 4.17
CA LYS A 137 -4.40 -17.08 5.43
C LYS A 137 -4.27 -15.75 6.20
N LEU A 138 -4.15 -14.61 5.51
CA LEU A 138 -4.11 -13.28 6.17
C LEU A 138 -5.36 -12.97 7.00
N THR A 139 -6.53 -13.45 6.56
CA THR A 139 -7.81 -13.25 7.29
C THR A 139 -7.84 -13.93 8.67
N THR A 140 -6.94 -14.90 8.90
CA THR A 140 -6.90 -15.71 10.13
C THR A 140 -6.01 -15.12 11.23
N PHE A 141 -5.28 -14.04 10.95
CA PHE A 141 -4.42 -13.39 11.95
C PHE A 141 -5.26 -12.56 12.92
N THR A 142 -5.08 -12.75 14.23
CA THR A 142 -5.95 -12.12 15.26
C THR A 142 -5.94 -10.59 15.21
N GLU A 143 -4.76 -9.97 15.12
CA GLU A 143 -4.64 -8.50 15.20
C GLU A 143 -4.83 -7.82 13.83
N GLN A 144 -4.56 -8.53 12.74
CA GLN A 144 -4.55 -8.00 11.37
C GLN A 144 -5.60 -8.64 10.46
N GLY A 145 -6.50 -9.48 10.98
CA GLY A 145 -7.46 -10.24 10.17
C GLY A 145 -8.37 -9.34 9.34
N ALA A 146 -8.82 -8.22 9.91
CA ALA A 146 -9.58 -7.19 9.21
C ALA A 146 -8.80 -6.60 8.01
N MET A 147 -7.49 -6.38 8.16
CA MET A 147 -6.63 -5.98 7.05
C MET A 147 -6.50 -7.11 6.01
N GLY A 148 -6.43 -8.37 6.47
CA GLY A 148 -6.42 -9.56 5.63
C GLY A 148 -7.64 -9.65 4.72
N TYR A 149 -8.85 -9.42 5.25
CA TYR A 149 -10.09 -9.38 4.44
C TYR A 149 -10.04 -8.29 3.37
N GLY A 150 -9.57 -7.09 3.72
CA GLY A 150 -9.39 -6.01 2.76
C GLY A 150 -8.42 -6.36 1.63
N LEU A 151 -7.29 -7.01 1.96
CA LEU A 151 -6.31 -7.45 0.97
C LEU A 151 -6.83 -8.56 0.06
N LEU A 152 -7.52 -9.56 0.62
CA LEU A 152 -8.12 -10.65 -0.16
C LEU A 152 -9.21 -10.13 -1.10
N SER A 153 -10.06 -9.21 -0.62
CA SER A 153 -11.06 -8.55 -1.46
C SER A 153 -10.40 -7.77 -2.61
N ASN A 154 -9.36 -6.98 -2.32
CA ASN A 154 -8.64 -6.24 -3.35
C ASN A 154 -8.00 -7.18 -4.38
N PHE A 155 -7.43 -8.30 -3.94
CA PHE A 155 -6.92 -9.33 -4.84
C PHE A 155 -8.00 -9.84 -5.80
N TYR A 156 -9.21 -10.13 -5.30
CA TYR A 156 -10.31 -10.52 -6.18
C TYR A 156 -10.76 -9.41 -7.12
N ALA A 157 -10.86 -8.17 -6.63
CA ALA A 157 -11.32 -7.03 -7.42
C ALA A 157 -10.37 -6.71 -8.59
N VAL A 158 -9.05 -6.70 -8.35
CA VAL A 158 -8.03 -6.49 -9.39
C VAL A 158 -8.03 -7.62 -10.43
N ASN A 159 -8.47 -8.83 -10.05
CA ASN A 159 -8.64 -9.96 -10.95
C ASN A 159 -10.07 -10.07 -11.51
N GLU A 160 -10.83 -8.96 -11.52
CA GLU A 160 -12.18 -8.83 -12.09
C GLU A 160 -13.24 -9.77 -11.46
N LYS A 161 -12.94 -10.36 -10.30
CA LYS A 161 -13.84 -11.24 -9.53
C LYS A 161 -14.64 -10.42 -8.51
N LEU A 162 -15.41 -9.45 -8.99
CA LEU A 162 -16.11 -8.47 -8.13
C LEU A 162 -17.08 -9.13 -7.14
N ASP A 163 -17.80 -10.18 -7.55
CA ASP A 163 -18.71 -10.90 -6.65
C ASP A 163 -17.99 -11.52 -5.45
N LYS A 164 -16.84 -12.17 -5.69
CA LYS A 164 -16.02 -12.74 -4.61
C LYS A 164 -15.41 -11.67 -3.72
N ALA A 165 -15.03 -10.53 -4.30
CA ALA A 165 -14.50 -9.41 -3.53
C ALA A 165 -15.58 -8.86 -2.57
N VAL A 166 -16.84 -8.75 -3.00
CA VAL A 166 -17.97 -8.36 -2.15
C VAL A 166 -18.19 -9.37 -1.04
N GLU A 167 -18.27 -10.66 -1.38
CA GLU A 167 -18.45 -11.76 -0.41
C GLU A 167 -17.38 -11.73 0.70
N VAL A 168 -16.11 -11.54 0.35
CA VAL A 168 -15.01 -11.47 1.32
C VAL A 168 -15.14 -10.25 2.25
N LEU A 169 -15.59 -9.11 1.75
CA LEU A 169 -15.81 -7.94 2.61
C LEU A 169 -17.01 -8.11 3.52
N GLU A 170 -18.05 -8.82 3.06
CA GLU A 170 -19.20 -9.21 3.88
C GLU A 170 -18.75 -10.17 5.00
N GLU A 171 -18.01 -11.24 4.69
CA GLU A 171 -17.39 -12.13 5.70
C GLU A 171 -16.53 -11.35 6.70
N GLY A 172 -15.73 -10.41 6.20
CA GLY A 172 -14.90 -9.55 7.04
C GLY A 172 -15.71 -8.65 7.96
N LEU A 173 -16.86 -8.15 7.52
CA LEU A 173 -17.76 -7.34 8.33
C LEU A 173 -18.58 -8.16 9.33
N ASP A 174 -18.84 -9.44 9.05
CA ASP A 174 -19.41 -10.35 10.04
C ASP A 174 -18.43 -10.58 11.21
N ALA A 175 -17.14 -10.71 10.91
CA ALA A 175 -16.08 -10.86 11.91
C ALA A 175 -15.69 -9.54 12.59
N TYR A 176 -15.72 -8.42 11.86
CA TYR A 176 -15.32 -7.09 12.32
C TYR A 176 -16.38 -6.03 12.00
N PRO A 177 -17.55 -6.05 12.67
CA PRO A 177 -18.70 -5.20 12.29
C PRO A 177 -18.47 -3.70 12.35
N GLU A 178 -17.47 -3.26 13.12
CA GLU A 178 -17.16 -1.85 13.32
C GLU A 178 -15.96 -1.36 12.49
N GLU A 179 -15.31 -2.24 11.72
CA GLU A 179 -14.14 -1.86 10.93
C GLU A 179 -14.52 -0.95 9.75
N VAL A 180 -14.18 0.32 9.91
CA VAL A 180 -14.47 1.40 8.96
C VAL A 180 -13.86 1.14 7.59
N ARG A 181 -12.63 0.58 7.54
CA ARG A 181 -11.97 0.31 6.26
C ARG A 181 -12.71 -0.75 5.44
N LEU A 182 -13.25 -1.78 6.08
CA LEU A 182 -14.03 -2.81 5.40
C LEU A 182 -15.36 -2.27 4.90
N LYS A 183 -16.07 -1.46 5.71
CA LYS A 183 -17.30 -0.77 5.26
C LYS A 183 -17.02 0.11 4.04
N ARG A 184 -15.94 0.89 4.07
CA ARG A 184 -15.54 1.73 2.95
C ARG A 184 -15.21 0.92 1.70
N GLY A 185 -14.44 -0.16 1.86
CA GLY A 185 -14.12 -1.08 0.76
C GLY A 185 -15.38 -1.67 0.14
N LEU A 186 -16.35 -2.10 0.96
CA LEU A 186 -17.59 -2.70 0.48
C LEU A 186 -18.42 -1.67 -0.30
N MET A 187 -18.60 -0.49 0.28
CA MET A 187 -19.28 0.62 -0.39
C MET A 187 -18.67 0.94 -1.76
N GLN A 188 -17.34 1.09 -1.83
CA GLN A 188 -16.64 1.39 -3.08
C GLN A 188 -16.82 0.27 -4.10
N LEU A 189 -16.70 -0.97 -3.67
CA LEU A 189 -16.81 -2.13 -4.54
C LEU A 189 -18.24 -2.31 -5.07
N LEU A 190 -19.26 -2.03 -4.27
CA LEU A 190 -20.66 -2.04 -4.70
C LEU A 190 -20.91 -0.98 -5.78
N PHE A 191 -20.37 0.24 -5.64
CA PHE A 191 -20.45 1.24 -6.71
C PHE A 191 -19.76 0.79 -8.00
N VAL A 192 -18.64 0.06 -7.90
CA VAL A 192 -17.91 -0.47 -9.07
C VAL A 192 -18.65 -1.63 -9.72
N ARG A 193 -19.19 -2.56 -8.93
CA ARG A 193 -19.90 -3.75 -9.41
C ARG A 193 -21.25 -3.41 -10.05
N ALA A 194 -21.93 -2.40 -9.51
CA ALA A 194 -23.11 -1.76 -10.10
C ALA A 194 -24.24 -2.74 -10.51
N GLN A 195 -24.47 -3.80 -9.75
CA GLN A 195 -25.67 -4.66 -9.91
C GLN A 195 -26.91 -3.98 -9.28
N ASP A 196 -28.10 -4.50 -9.56
CA ASP A 196 -29.40 -3.87 -9.27
C ASP A 196 -29.54 -3.26 -7.86
N GLN A 197 -29.06 -3.97 -6.82
CA GLN A 197 -29.18 -3.52 -5.42
C GLN A 197 -27.91 -2.83 -4.89
N ASP A 198 -26.80 -2.87 -5.63
CA ASP A 198 -25.51 -2.43 -5.13
C ASP A 198 -25.49 -0.94 -4.85
N ARG A 199 -26.08 -0.13 -5.76
CA ARG A 199 -26.14 1.32 -5.58
C ARG A 199 -26.87 1.69 -4.29
N GLN A 200 -28.00 1.06 -4.02
CA GLN A 200 -28.78 1.33 -2.82
C GLN A 200 -28.01 0.92 -1.55
N ARG A 201 -27.43 -0.29 -1.54
CA ARG A 201 -26.60 -0.78 -0.43
C ARG A 201 -25.38 0.11 -0.18
N ALA A 202 -24.71 0.57 -1.23
CA ALA A 202 -23.57 1.46 -1.12
C ALA A 202 -23.96 2.80 -0.48
N LEU A 203 -25.14 3.34 -0.82
CA LEU A 203 -25.66 4.59 -0.23
C LEU A 203 -26.04 4.45 1.24
N GLU A 204 -26.54 3.29 1.65
CA GLU A 204 -26.79 2.98 3.06
C GLU A 204 -25.49 2.93 3.86
N ILE A 205 -24.46 2.27 3.32
CA ILE A 205 -23.14 2.24 3.96
C ILE A 205 -22.52 3.65 4.00
N LEU A 206 -22.66 4.44 2.92
CA LEU A 206 -22.18 5.82 2.87
C LEU A 206 -22.80 6.66 4.00
N ALA A 207 -24.12 6.57 4.21
CA ALA A 207 -24.80 7.29 5.29
C ALA A 207 -24.24 6.92 6.68
N VAL A 208 -24.04 5.63 6.94
CA VAL A 208 -23.43 5.16 8.20
C VAL A 208 -22.00 5.68 8.38
N LEU A 209 -21.22 5.74 7.29
CA LEU A 209 -19.85 6.26 7.33
C LEU A 209 -19.82 7.78 7.53
N GLU A 210 -20.73 8.53 6.93
CA GLU A 210 -20.85 9.99 7.12
C GLU A 210 -21.20 10.35 8.57
N GLU A 211 -22.05 9.57 9.24
CA GLU A 211 -22.34 9.77 10.67
C GLU A 211 -21.10 9.57 11.54
N LYS A 212 -20.26 8.59 11.20
CA LYS A 212 -19.02 8.30 11.95
C LYS A 212 -17.87 9.25 11.62
N LEU A 213 -17.80 9.71 10.39
CA LEU A 213 -16.70 10.50 9.84
C LEU A 213 -17.25 11.73 9.09
N PRO A 214 -17.89 12.67 9.79
CA PRO A 214 -18.58 13.81 9.16
C PRO A 214 -17.65 14.74 8.38
N GLU A 215 -16.37 14.79 8.76
CA GLU A 215 -15.34 15.63 8.14
C GLU A 215 -14.47 14.89 7.12
N ASP A 216 -14.84 13.68 6.70
CA ASP A 216 -14.12 12.96 5.66
C ASP A 216 -14.42 13.55 4.27
N PRO A 217 -13.43 14.18 3.60
CA PRO A 217 -13.66 14.85 2.32
C PRO A 217 -14.04 13.87 1.20
N GLN A 218 -13.56 12.62 1.26
CA GLN A 218 -13.89 11.59 0.28
C GLN A 218 -15.36 11.15 0.39
N LEU A 219 -15.88 11.01 1.61
CA LEU A 219 -17.30 10.67 1.80
C LEU A 219 -18.20 11.83 1.34
N LYS A 220 -17.84 13.07 1.69
CA LYS A 220 -18.55 14.27 1.19
C LYS A 220 -18.52 14.34 -0.34
N TRP A 221 -17.39 14.01 -0.97
CA TRP A 221 -17.25 13.96 -2.42
C TRP A 221 -18.16 12.91 -3.06
N LEU A 222 -18.19 11.69 -2.51
CA LEU A 222 -19.10 10.63 -2.99
C LEU A 222 -20.57 11.05 -2.90
N ARG A 223 -20.95 11.76 -1.82
CA ARG A 223 -22.29 12.33 -1.68
C ARG A 223 -22.58 13.40 -2.73
N VAL A 224 -21.62 14.26 -3.05
CA VAL A 224 -21.77 15.23 -4.16
C VAL A 224 -22.04 14.51 -5.47
N LEU A 225 -21.28 13.47 -5.80
CA LEU A 225 -21.50 12.70 -7.03
C LEU A 225 -22.91 12.11 -7.09
N GLN A 226 -23.38 11.51 -5.99
CA GLN A 226 -24.74 10.95 -5.93
C GLN A 226 -25.83 11.99 -6.13
N VAL A 227 -25.73 13.14 -5.47
CA VAL A 227 -26.75 14.21 -5.55
C VAL A 227 -26.77 14.84 -6.95
N LEU A 228 -25.62 14.91 -7.62
CA LEU A 228 -25.53 15.42 -8.99
C LEU A 228 -26.21 14.53 -10.03
N GLU A 229 -26.38 13.22 -9.77
CA GLU A 229 -27.11 12.33 -10.68
C GLU A 229 -28.59 12.76 -10.86
N GLU A 230 -29.20 13.38 -9.85
CA GLU A 230 -30.59 13.84 -9.91
C GLU A 230 -30.77 15.10 -10.77
N SER A 231 -29.71 15.91 -10.93
CA SER A 231 -29.68 17.13 -11.76
C SER A 231 -30.87 18.09 -11.56
N THR A 232 -31.37 18.23 -10.32
CA THR A 232 -32.44 19.19 -9.98
C THR A 232 -31.86 20.46 -9.38
N PRO A 233 -32.57 21.61 -9.42
CA PRO A 233 -32.09 22.84 -8.76
C PRO A 233 -31.76 22.64 -7.27
N GLN A 234 -32.53 21.80 -6.58
CA GLN A 234 -32.29 21.45 -5.19
C GLN A 234 -31.02 20.62 -5.03
N SER A 235 -30.81 19.63 -5.91
CA SER A 235 -29.64 18.77 -5.85
C SER A 235 -28.35 19.56 -6.19
N LEU A 236 -28.41 20.49 -7.14
CA LEU A 236 -27.32 21.41 -7.45
C LEU A 236 -26.99 22.35 -6.27
N ALA A 237 -27.99 22.83 -5.54
CA ALA A 237 -27.79 23.65 -4.35
C ALA A 237 -27.10 22.85 -3.22
N THR A 238 -27.58 21.63 -2.94
CA THR A 238 -26.97 20.73 -1.95
C THR A 238 -25.55 20.32 -2.34
N ALA A 239 -25.30 20.06 -3.64
CA ALA A 239 -23.96 19.77 -4.13
C ALA A 239 -23.02 20.96 -3.93
N ARG A 240 -23.47 22.19 -4.20
CA ARG A 240 -22.68 23.42 -3.99
C ARG A 240 -22.24 23.57 -2.53
N GLU A 241 -23.17 23.46 -1.59
CA GLU A 241 -22.87 23.55 -0.15
C GLU A 241 -21.81 22.54 0.27
N LYS A 242 -21.96 21.27 -0.13
CA LYS A 242 -21.00 20.22 0.20
C LYS A 242 -19.62 20.44 -0.43
N LEU A 243 -19.58 20.95 -1.66
CA LEU A 243 -18.32 21.28 -2.35
C LEU A 243 -17.58 22.43 -1.66
N GLU A 244 -18.30 23.45 -1.20
CA GLU A 244 -17.72 24.54 -0.40
C GLU A 244 -17.12 24.01 0.90
N ASP A 245 -17.79 23.07 1.57
CA ASP A 245 -17.26 22.41 2.76
C ASP A 245 -16.02 21.55 2.47
N ILE A 246 -15.99 20.81 1.36
CA ILE A 246 -14.80 20.08 0.92
C ILE A 246 -13.63 21.05 0.70
N ILE A 247 -13.85 22.21 0.08
CA ILE A 247 -12.79 23.20 -0.15
C ILE A 247 -12.30 23.85 1.15
N LYS A 248 -13.17 24.02 2.16
CA LYS A 248 -12.73 24.49 3.49
C LYS A 248 -11.79 23.48 4.15
N LEU A 249 -12.07 22.19 4.01
CA LEU A 249 -11.25 21.11 4.56
C LEU A 249 -9.97 20.89 3.74
N GLU A 250 -10.09 20.94 2.42
CA GLU A 250 -9.03 20.71 1.45
C GLU A 250 -8.99 21.85 0.41
N PRO A 251 -8.32 22.98 0.71
CA PRO A 251 -8.27 24.12 -0.20
C PRO A 251 -7.70 23.82 -1.59
N THR A 252 -6.90 22.74 -1.68
CA THR A 252 -6.27 22.26 -2.92
C THR A 252 -7.11 21.22 -3.67
N ALA A 253 -8.34 20.93 -3.25
CA ALA A 253 -9.21 19.95 -3.90
C ALA A 253 -9.67 20.44 -5.29
N VAL A 254 -8.86 20.16 -6.32
CA VAL A 254 -9.06 20.62 -7.69
C VAL A 254 -10.44 20.20 -8.22
N ASP A 255 -10.83 18.94 -7.99
CA ASP A 255 -12.10 18.41 -8.48
C ASP A 255 -13.30 19.12 -7.87
N ALA A 256 -13.19 19.56 -6.61
CA ALA A 256 -14.24 20.33 -5.96
C ALA A 256 -14.40 21.72 -6.57
N HIS A 257 -13.29 22.42 -6.81
CA HIS A 257 -13.29 23.72 -7.49
C HIS A 257 -13.86 23.62 -8.91
N LEU A 258 -13.41 22.64 -9.70
CA LEU A 258 -13.88 22.44 -11.07
C LEU A 258 -15.38 22.13 -11.12
N THR A 259 -15.86 21.33 -10.17
CA THR A 259 -17.28 20.98 -10.08
C THR A 259 -18.14 22.17 -9.69
N LEU A 260 -17.69 23.02 -8.75
CA LEU A 260 -18.39 24.25 -8.41
C LEU A 260 -18.52 25.20 -9.60
N ILE A 261 -17.43 25.40 -10.35
CA ILE A 261 -17.45 26.24 -11.56
C ILE A 261 -18.49 25.69 -12.54
N ARG A 262 -18.49 24.38 -12.81
CA ARG A 262 -19.44 23.73 -13.72
C ARG A 262 -20.88 23.98 -13.28
N ILE A 263 -21.20 23.83 -12.00
CA ILE A 263 -22.55 24.09 -11.45
C ILE A 263 -22.95 25.57 -11.59
N ALA A 264 -22.00 26.50 -11.44
CA ALA A 264 -22.28 27.93 -11.55
C ALA A 264 -22.49 28.42 -13.00
N THR A 265 -22.01 27.66 -13.98
CA THR A 265 -22.09 28.01 -15.42
C THR A 265 -23.27 27.36 -16.16
N GLN A 266 -24.04 26.50 -15.51
CA GLN A 266 -25.28 25.91 -16.03
C GLN A 266 -26.47 26.80 -15.70
#